data_AF-A0A7G2C475-F1
#
_entry.id   AF-A0A7G2C475-F1
#
_cell.length_a   1.000
_cell.length_b   1.000
_cell.length_c   1.000
_cell.angle_alpha   90.00
_cell.angle_beta   90.00
_cell.angle_gamma   90.00
#
_symmetry.space_group_name_H-M   'P 1'
#
loop_
_entity.id
_entity.type
_entity.pdbx_description
1 polymer ?
#
loop_
_entity_poly.entity_id
_entity_poly.type
_entity_poly.pdbx_seq_one_letter_code
_entity_poly.pdbx_strand_id
1 'polypeptide(L)'
;MPPKNKKNNKAKVLTEDDMRRMGMSDEQIAVIIAERNKTSADREKDNEKKKEEEAKKREQSKSEQQRKELLKLLGEVEQKETEARAILRLEEEEQRSTVIDGDLDREKKIILKLHYNRVKSEEAQRKKQEAIEKYNASLQNMSEEEKQKLLNEIEAQEQQKVELIRQKEEKRAAKQLRKEERDRRTQELLKKREDRLRERLEGLTAEELEELEELQAWEEEANGGKKTTKKKNTTDAYVEQYEAQLDRQGLL
;
A
#
# COMPACT_ATOMS: atom_id res chain seq x y z
N MET A 1 41.75 -43.77 56.96
CA MET A 1 42.64 -44.37 55.94
C MET A 1 42.03 -44.12 54.56
N PRO A 2 42.74 -43.48 53.62
CA PRO A 2 42.23 -43.28 52.26
C PRO A 2 42.33 -44.58 51.44
N PRO A 3 41.44 -44.82 50.46
CA PRO A 3 41.43 -46.07 49.70
C PRO A 3 42.63 -46.14 48.74
N LYS A 4 43.28 -47.30 48.72
CA LYS A 4 44.48 -47.60 47.92
C LYS A 4 44.16 -47.59 46.41
N ASN A 5 45.05 -46.94 45.66
CA ASN A 5 45.15 -46.83 44.20
C ASN A 5 44.37 -47.86 43.36
N LYS A 6 43.36 -47.38 42.63
CA LYS A 6 42.80 -48.07 41.46
C LYS A 6 43.87 -48.08 40.37
N LYS A 7 44.13 -49.26 39.80
CA LYS A 7 45.03 -49.49 38.67
C LYS A 7 44.74 -48.49 37.55
N ASN A 8 45.75 -47.72 37.14
CA ASN A 8 45.74 -46.91 35.93
C ASN A 8 45.61 -47.83 34.70
N ASN A 9 44.37 -48.15 34.30
CA ASN A 9 44.10 -48.63 32.95
C ASN A 9 44.35 -47.46 31.99
N LYS A 10 45.60 -47.29 31.56
CA LYS A 10 45.92 -46.43 30.42
C LYS A 10 45.22 -47.05 29.21
N ALA A 11 44.11 -46.44 28.78
CA ALA A 11 43.39 -46.85 27.59
C ALA A 11 44.38 -46.94 26.42
N LYS A 12 44.36 -48.06 25.68
CA LYS A 12 45.23 -48.26 24.52
C LYS A 12 44.93 -47.15 23.50
N VAL A 13 45.99 -46.44 23.15
CA VAL A 13 46.01 -45.42 22.12
C VAL A 13 45.73 -46.11 20.78
N LEU A 14 44.59 -45.82 20.15
CA LEU A 14 44.27 -46.27 18.79
C LEU A 14 45.39 -45.87 17.82
N THR A 15 45.83 -46.82 17.00
CA THR A 15 46.83 -46.62 15.95
C THR A 15 46.18 -46.13 14.65
N GLU A 16 46.99 -45.64 13.71
CA GLU A 16 46.53 -45.19 12.38
C GLU A 16 45.75 -46.30 11.66
N ASP A 17 46.27 -47.52 11.70
CA ASP A 17 45.65 -48.70 11.10
C ASP A 17 44.33 -49.09 11.80
N ASP A 18 44.24 -48.93 13.13
CA ASP A 18 42.99 -49.16 13.85
C ASP A 18 41.92 -48.13 13.45
N MET A 19 42.31 -46.87 13.27
CA MET A 19 41.40 -45.81 12.85
C MET A 19 40.93 -45.99 11.40
N ARG A 20 41.81 -46.43 10.49
CA ARG A 20 41.44 -46.84 9.12
C ARG A 20 40.46 -48.01 9.13
N ARG A 21 40.70 -49.03 9.96
CA ARG A 21 39.81 -50.20 10.09
C ARG A 21 38.43 -49.84 10.66
N MET A 22 38.33 -48.76 11.45
CA MET A 22 37.05 -48.22 11.92
C MET A 22 36.36 -47.29 10.90
N GLY A 23 36.94 -47.11 9.70
CA GLY A 23 36.35 -46.32 8.63
C GLY A 23 36.54 -44.81 8.77
N MET A 24 37.52 -44.34 9.56
CA MET A 24 37.90 -42.93 9.55
C MET A 24 38.63 -42.57 8.25
N SER A 25 38.38 -41.37 7.73
CA SER A 25 39.11 -40.86 6.55
C SER A 25 40.55 -40.49 6.89
N ASP A 26 41.45 -40.57 5.91
CA ASP A 26 42.87 -40.22 6.10
C ASP A 26 43.04 -38.76 6.58
N GLU A 27 42.17 -37.84 6.16
CA GLU A 27 42.14 -36.45 6.64
C GLU A 27 41.81 -36.36 8.14
N GLN A 28 40.79 -37.09 8.60
CA GLN A 28 40.44 -37.14 10.01
C GLN A 28 41.53 -37.80 10.86
N ILE A 29 42.15 -38.85 10.34
CA ILE A 29 43.26 -39.55 11.01
C ILE A 29 44.47 -38.62 11.15
N ALA A 30 44.81 -37.88 10.09
CA ALA A 30 45.89 -36.89 10.11
C ALA A 30 45.63 -35.78 11.16
N VAL A 31 44.40 -35.29 11.26
CA VAL A 31 44.00 -34.29 12.28
C VAL A 31 44.15 -34.85 13.69
N ILE A 32 43.68 -36.08 13.95
CA ILE A 32 43.76 -36.71 15.27
C ILE A 32 45.21 -36.95 15.70
N ILE A 33 46.06 -37.43 14.78
CA ILE A 33 47.49 -37.64 15.05
C ILE A 33 48.19 -36.30 15.30
N ALA A 34 47.91 -35.28 14.48
CA ALA A 34 48.45 -33.93 14.67
C ALA A 34 48.05 -33.32 16.02
N GLU A 35 46.78 -33.49 16.43
CA GLU A 35 46.27 -33.02 17.71
C GLU A 35 46.84 -33.80 18.90
N ARG A 36 47.22 -35.06 18.69
CA ARG A 36 47.97 -35.87 19.66
C ARG A 36 49.40 -35.38 19.88
N ASN A 37 50.03 -34.93 18.80
CA ASN A 37 51.42 -34.44 18.78
C ASN A 37 51.55 -32.97 19.21
N LYS A 38 50.45 -32.22 19.37
CA LYS A 38 50.47 -30.88 19.97
C LYS A 38 51.05 -30.93 21.37
N THR A 39 51.99 -30.03 21.65
CA THR A 39 52.57 -29.89 23.00
C THR A 39 51.53 -29.34 23.98
N SER A 40 51.77 -29.50 25.29
CA SER A 40 50.92 -28.92 26.34
C SER A 40 50.73 -27.41 26.13
N ALA A 41 51.79 -26.71 25.72
CA ALA A 41 51.76 -25.26 25.46
C ALA A 41 50.92 -24.89 24.23
N ASP A 42 50.94 -25.72 23.17
CA ASP A 42 50.11 -25.48 21.98
C ASP A 42 48.62 -25.72 22.28
N ARG A 43 48.30 -26.71 23.12
CA ARG A 43 46.91 -26.95 23.57
C ARG A 43 46.40 -25.82 24.47
N GLU A 44 47.24 -25.27 25.34
CA GLU A 44 46.88 -24.09 26.14
C GLU A 44 46.64 -22.87 25.26
N LYS A 45 47.53 -22.58 24.29
CA LYS A 45 47.34 -21.48 23.33
C LYS A 45 46.07 -21.63 22.49
N ASP A 46 45.75 -22.82 22.00
CA ASP A 46 44.53 -23.04 21.23
C ASP A 46 43.26 -22.88 22.09
N ASN A 47 43.30 -23.31 23.35
CA ASN A 47 42.19 -23.11 24.29
C ASN A 47 42.03 -21.64 24.68
N GLU A 48 43.12 -20.90 24.82
CA GLU A 48 43.12 -19.46 25.11
C GLU A 48 42.54 -18.68 23.93
N LYS A 49 42.97 -18.98 22.70
CA LYS A 49 42.38 -18.40 21.48
C LYS A 49 40.88 -18.67 21.35
N LYS A 50 40.44 -19.91 21.62
CA LYS A 50 39.00 -20.26 21.59
C LYS A 50 38.21 -19.46 22.64
N LYS A 51 38.77 -19.27 23.85
CA LYS A 51 38.14 -18.45 24.90
C LYS A 51 38.08 -16.98 24.51
N GLU A 52 39.13 -16.44 23.91
CA GLU A 52 39.13 -15.06 23.39
C GLU A 52 38.13 -14.85 22.26
N GLU A 53 38.03 -15.78 21.31
CA GLU A 53 37.03 -15.74 20.23
C GLU A 53 35.61 -15.83 20.77
N GLU A 54 35.37 -16.71 21.75
CA GLU A 54 34.04 -16.86 22.36
C GLU A 54 33.67 -15.61 23.20
N ALA A 55 34.65 -15.01 23.90
CA ALA A 55 34.47 -13.75 24.61
C ALA A 55 34.13 -12.60 23.64
N LYS A 56 34.87 -12.48 22.52
CA LYS A 56 34.59 -11.50 21.46
C LYS A 56 33.22 -11.69 20.83
N LYS A 57 32.81 -12.94 20.56
CA LYS A 57 31.46 -13.24 20.04
C LYS A 57 30.36 -12.85 21.02
N ARG A 58 30.56 -13.11 22.32
CA ARG A 58 29.61 -12.70 23.36
C ARG A 58 29.52 -11.19 23.49
N GLU A 59 30.65 -10.48 23.39
CA GLU A 59 30.70 -9.03 23.43
C GLU A 59 30.03 -8.40 22.19
N GLN A 60 30.33 -8.91 21.00
CA GLN A 60 29.67 -8.50 19.75
C GLN A 60 28.15 -8.75 19.80
N SER A 61 27.72 -9.92 20.28
CA SER A 61 26.30 -10.22 20.45
C SER A 61 25.59 -9.28 21.43
N LYS A 62 26.25 -8.88 22.52
CA LYS A 62 25.70 -7.89 23.46
C LYS A 62 25.60 -6.51 22.82
N SER A 63 26.64 -6.09 22.10
CA SER A 63 26.65 -4.81 21.37
C SER A 63 25.57 -4.74 20.29
N GLU A 64 25.37 -5.82 19.54
CA GLU A 64 24.30 -5.90 18.54
C GLU A 64 22.90 -5.88 19.17
N GLN A 65 22.70 -6.56 20.30
CA GLN A 65 21.44 -6.50 21.04
C GLN A 65 21.15 -5.08 21.53
N GLN A 66 22.13 -4.42 22.16
CA GLN A 66 22.02 -3.04 22.59
C GLN A 66 21.72 -2.10 21.43
N ARG A 67 22.37 -2.28 20.27
CA ARG A 67 22.10 -1.49 19.07
C ARG A 67 20.67 -1.69 18.56
N LYS A 68 20.16 -2.92 18.55
CA LYS A 68 18.77 -3.21 18.15
C LYS A 68 17.76 -2.60 19.11
N GLU A 69 18.02 -2.67 20.41
CA GLU A 69 17.18 -2.04 21.43
C GLU A 69 17.16 -0.51 21.30
N LEU A 70 18.33 0.12 21.09
CA LEU A 70 18.44 1.56 20.87
C LEU A 70 17.70 2.00 19.60
N LEU A 71 17.81 1.25 18.50
CA LEU A 71 17.08 1.54 17.25
C LEU A 71 15.57 1.41 17.45
N LYS A 72 15.13 0.44 18.24
CA LYS A 72 13.71 0.27 18.58
C LYS A 72 13.20 1.45 19.39
N LEU A 73 13.93 1.85 20.44
CA LEU A 73 13.59 3.02 21.26
C LEU A 73 13.58 4.31 20.44
N LEU A 74 14.53 4.49 19.52
CA LEU A 74 14.55 5.62 18.60
C LEU A 74 13.27 5.66 17.74
N GLY A 75 12.88 4.51 17.15
CA GLY A 75 11.65 4.42 16.37
C GLY A 75 10.38 4.70 17.17
N GLU A 76 10.34 4.28 18.44
CA GLU A 76 9.21 4.59 19.35
C GLU A 76 9.14 6.09 19.69
N VAL A 77 10.29 6.77 19.85
CA VAL A 77 10.34 8.22 20.08
C VAL A 77 9.92 8.98 18.83
N GLU A 78 10.43 8.59 17.66
CA GLU A 78 10.04 9.19 16.38
C GLU A 78 8.54 9.05 16.12
N GLN A 79 7.96 7.88 16.40
CA GLN A 79 6.51 7.68 16.28
C GLN A 79 5.74 8.63 17.20
N LYS A 80 6.08 8.68 18.50
CA LYS A 80 5.43 9.59 19.45
C LYS A 80 5.57 11.06 19.05
N GLU A 81 6.72 11.45 18.53
CA GLU A 81 6.94 12.82 18.04
C GLU A 81 6.08 13.12 16.81
N THR A 82 5.97 12.17 15.87
CA THR A 82 5.11 12.33 14.69
C THR A 82 3.63 12.38 15.06
N GLU A 83 3.19 11.56 16.01
CA GLU A 83 1.83 11.57 16.54
C GLU A 83 1.53 12.89 17.25
N ALA A 84 2.41 13.37 18.12
CA ALA A 84 2.26 14.66 18.79
C ALA A 84 2.21 15.82 17.78
N ARG A 85 3.07 15.81 16.75
CA ARG A 85 3.04 16.80 15.66
C ARG A 85 1.74 16.72 14.85
N ALA A 86 1.17 15.54 14.66
CA ALA A 86 -0.10 15.36 13.96
C ALA A 86 -1.27 15.91 14.79
N ILE A 87 -1.28 15.65 16.10
CA ILE A 87 -2.28 16.20 17.03
C ILE A 87 -2.23 17.74 17.02
N LEU A 88 -1.04 18.33 17.15
CA LEU A 88 -0.88 19.80 17.10
C LEU A 88 -1.35 20.40 15.77
N ARG A 89 -1.10 19.74 14.63
CA ARG A 89 -1.62 20.20 13.34
C ARG A 89 -3.14 20.14 13.26
N LEU A 90 -3.75 19.07 13.78
CA LEU A 90 -5.20 18.94 13.81
C LEU A 90 -5.83 20.01 14.72
N GLU A 91 -5.25 20.26 15.89
CA GLU A 91 -5.69 21.34 16.79
C GLU A 91 -5.51 22.72 16.14
N GLU A 92 -4.39 22.98 15.46
CA GLU A 92 -4.19 24.21 14.68
C GLU A 92 -5.21 24.34 13.53
N GLU A 93 -5.53 23.25 12.84
CA GLU A 93 -6.54 23.24 11.78
C GLU A 93 -7.95 23.48 12.34
N GLU A 94 -8.29 22.90 13.48
CA GLU A 94 -9.57 23.11 14.17
C GLU A 94 -9.70 24.54 14.69
N GLN A 95 -8.66 25.10 15.32
CA GLN A 95 -8.60 26.50 15.73
C GLN A 95 -8.69 27.46 14.53
N ARG A 96 -8.02 27.14 13.42
CA ARG A 96 -8.14 27.93 12.19
C ARG A 96 -9.56 27.84 11.62
N SER A 97 -10.18 26.66 11.61
CA SER A 97 -11.54 26.49 11.09
C SER A 97 -12.57 27.28 11.90
N THR A 98 -12.46 27.28 13.23
CA THR A 98 -13.37 28.00 14.13
C THR A 98 -13.22 29.52 14.04
N VAL A 99 -11.98 30.03 13.90
CA VAL A 99 -11.72 31.46 13.63
C VAL A 99 -12.20 31.88 12.24
N ILE A 100 -12.09 30.98 11.24
CA ILE A 100 -12.61 31.24 9.90
C ILE A 100 -14.15 31.22 9.88
N ASP A 101 -14.79 30.40 10.71
CA ASP A 101 -16.24 30.23 10.72
C ASP A 101 -17.02 31.23 11.58
N GLY A 102 -16.36 31.93 12.50
CA GLY A 102 -16.99 32.85 13.46
C GLY A 102 -17.49 34.19 12.89
N ASP A 103 -16.76 34.85 11.98
CA ASP A 103 -17.08 36.25 11.59
C ASP A 103 -16.75 36.61 10.12
N LEU A 104 -16.46 35.64 9.24
CA LEU A 104 -16.16 35.92 7.83
C LEU A 104 -17.40 35.75 6.95
N ASP A 105 -17.82 36.86 6.32
CA ASP A 105 -18.81 36.83 5.23
C ASP A 105 -18.43 35.79 4.17
N ARG A 106 -19.42 35.13 3.56
CA ARG A 106 -19.19 34.06 2.55
C ARG A 106 -18.17 34.46 1.47
N GLU A 107 -18.17 35.72 1.05
CA GLU A 107 -17.22 36.27 0.07
C GLU A 107 -15.78 36.25 0.57
N LYS A 108 -15.52 36.60 1.84
CA LYS A 108 -14.18 36.57 2.43
C LYS A 108 -13.68 35.14 2.59
N LYS A 109 -14.57 34.17 2.91
CA LYS A 109 -14.22 32.74 2.92
C LYS A 109 -13.82 32.24 1.52
N ILE A 110 -14.51 32.68 0.48
CA ILE A 110 -14.17 32.35 -0.92
C ILE A 110 -12.80 32.92 -1.29
N ILE A 111 -12.54 34.20 -1.00
CA ILE A 111 -11.26 34.86 -1.27
C ILE A 111 -10.11 34.15 -0.53
N LEU A 112 -10.31 33.81 0.74
CA LEU A 112 -9.31 33.12 1.54
C LEU A 112 -9.01 31.71 1.00
N LYS A 113 -10.03 30.99 0.54
CA LYS A 113 -9.89 29.68 -0.10
C LYS A 113 -9.16 29.77 -1.43
N LEU A 114 -9.45 30.78 -2.24
CA LEU A 114 -8.74 31.04 -3.50
C LEU A 114 -7.27 31.39 -3.26
N HIS A 115 -6.98 32.25 -2.29
CA HIS A 115 -5.61 32.59 -1.90
C HIS A 115 -4.85 31.36 -1.37
N TYR A 116 -5.47 30.57 -0.50
CA TYR A 116 -4.87 29.33 0.00
C TYR A 116 -4.56 28.34 -1.13
N ASN A 117 -5.51 28.14 -2.06
CA ASN A 117 -5.29 27.30 -3.22
C ASN A 117 -4.16 27.83 -4.11
N ARG A 118 -4.06 29.15 -4.28
CA ARG A 118 -2.99 29.81 -5.02
C ARG A 118 -1.64 29.56 -4.35
N VAL A 119 -1.49 29.85 -3.06
CA VAL A 119 -0.24 29.61 -2.30
C VAL A 119 0.14 28.13 -2.36
N LYS A 120 -0.83 27.22 -2.18
CA LYS A 120 -0.60 25.78 -2.29
C LYS A 120 -0.13 25.37 -3.69
N SER A 121 -0.68 25.98 -4.73
CA SER A 121 -0.25 25.74 -6.11
C SER A 121 1.16 26.28 -6.38
N GLU A 122 1.47 27.47 -5.86
CA GLU A 122 2.79 28.11 -5.98
C GLU A 122 3.85 27.30 -5.21
N GLU A 123 3.54 26.83 -4.00
CA GLU A 123 4.40 25.91 -3.24
C GLU A 123 4.58 24.57 -3.95
N ALA A 124 3.53 24.01 -4.56
CA ALA A 124 3.63 22.78 -5.33
C ALA A 124 4.51 22.97 -6.57
N GLN A 125 4.40 24.11 -7.25
CA GLN A 125 5.26 24.47 -8.37
C GLN A 125 6.71 24.64 -7.92
N ARG A 126 6.95 25.35 -6.81
CA ARG A 126 8.29 25.50 -6.24
C ARG A 126 8.91 24.15 -5.88
N LYS A 127 8.17 23.28 -5.19
CA LYS A 127 8.64 21.91 -4.87
C LYS A 127 8.94 21.10 -6.12
N LYS A 128 8.12 21.25 -7.17
CA LYS A 128 8.36 20.60 -8.46
C LYS A 128 9.64 21.13 -9.12
N GLN A 129 9.88 22.44 -9.09
CA GLN A 129 11.10 23.05 -9.60
C GLN A 129 12.33 22.59 -8.82
N GLU A 130 12.29 22.61 -7.48
CA GLU A 130 13.37 22.10 -6.63
C GLU A 130 13.64 20.61 -6.88
N ALA A 131 12.60 19.80 -7.15
CA ALA A 131 12.76 18.39 -7.50
C ALA A 131 13.42 18.22 -8.88
N ILE A 132 13.04 19.03 -9.87
CA ILE A 132 13.67 19.05 -11.20
C ILE A 132 15.13 19.48 -11.08
N GLU A 133 15.44 20.50 -10.30
CA GLU A 133 16.81 20.97 -10.07
C GLU A 133 17.66 19.89 -9.40
N LYS A 134 17.14 19.23 -8.36
CA LYS A 134 17.80 18.08 -7.71
C LYS A 134 18.02 16.92 -8.67
N TYR A 135 17.02 16.61 -9.50
CA TYR A 135 17.13 15.57 -10.52
C TYR A 135 18.20 15.91 -11.56
N ASN A 136 18.21 17.15 -12.06
CA ASN A 136 19.21 17.61 -13.02
C ASN A 136 20.63 17.64 -12.42
N ALA A 137 20.78 18.07 -11.17
CA ALA A 137 22.05 18.00 -10.45
C ALA A 137 22.51 16.55 -10.24
N SER A 138 21.57 15.63 -9.99
CA SER A 138 21.85 14.21 -9.90
C SER A 138 22.34 13.64 -11.24
N LEU A 139 21.68 13.99 -12.35
CA LEU A 139 22.09 13.60 -13.70
C LEU A 139 23.48 14.12 -14.09
N GLN A 140 23.87 15.33 -13.66
CA GLN A 140 25.19 15.88 -13.95
C GLN A 140 26.33 15.10 -13.27
N ASN A 141 26.05 14.49 -12.12
CA ASN A 141 27.04 13.74 -11.34
C ASN A 141 27.02 12.23 -11.59
N MET A 142 26.07 11.72 -12.38
CA MET A 142 25.99 10.30 -12.75
C MET A 142 26.95 9.94 -13.88
N SER A 143 27.54 8.75 -13.76
CA SER A 143 28.26 8.09 -14.85
C SER A 143 27.31 7.72 -16.01
N GLU A 144 27.87 7.46 -17.20
CA GLU A 144 27.08 7.05 -18.37
C GLU A 144 26.35 5.71 -18.13
N GLU A 145 26.96 4.78 -17.38
CA GLU A 145 26.32 3.51 -17.02
C GLU A 145 25.12 3.71 -16.08
N GLU A 146 25.20 4.64 -15.13
CA GLU A 146 24.09 4.97 -14.23
C GLU A 146 22.97 5.70 -14.96
N LYS A 147 23.31 6.58 -15.90
CA LYS A 147 22.32 7.23 -16.79
C LYS A 147 21.57 6.21 -17.64
N GLN A 148 22.26 5.21 -18.18
CA GLN A 148 21.62 4.17 -18.97
C GLN A 148 20.70 3.27 -18.12
N LYS A 149 21.10 2.94 -16.89
CA LYS A 149 20.24 2.21 -15.95
C LYS A 149 18.98 2.99 -15.60
N LEU A 150 19.12 4.29 -15.33
CA LEU A 150 17.99 5.18 -15.05
C LEU A 150 17.04 5.28 -16.24
N LEU A 151 17.56 5.37 -17.46
CA LEU A 151 16.75 5.40 -18.69
C LEU A 151 15.93 4.10 -18.83
N ASN A 152 16.58 2.95 -18.67
CA ASN A 152 15.91 1.65 -18.73
C ASN A 152 14.83 1.51 -17.64
N GLU A 153 15.07 2.05 -16.44
CA GLU A 153 14.10 2.05 -15.35
C GLU A 153 12.89 2.95 -15.66
N ILE A 154 13.13 4.14 -16.23
CA ILE A 154 12.06 5.05 -16.67
C ILE A 154 11.24 4.40 -17.79
N GLU A 155 11.88 3.76 -18.76
CA GLU A 155 11.19 3.03 -19.83
C GLU A 155 10.33 1.89 -19.28
N ALA A 156 10.85 1.11 -18.33
CA ALA A 156 10.09 0.04 -17.69
C ALA A 156 8.88 0.60 -16.89
N GLN A 157 9.06 1.70 -16.16
CA GLN A 157 7.96 2.34 -15.44
C GLN A 157 6.89 2.91 -16.40
N GLU A 158 7.31 3.47 -17.53
CA GLU A 158 6.37 4.01 -18.52
C GLU A 158 5.58 2.89 -19.21
N GLN A 159 6.23 1.78 -19.57
CA GLN A 159 5.54 0.58 -20.07
C GLN A 159 4.50 0.06 -19.08
N GLN A 160 4.81 0.04 -17.77
CA GLN A 160 3.86 -0.34 -16.73
C GLN A 160 2.66 0.62 -16.65
N LYS A 161 2.87 1.93 -16.79
CA LYS A 161 1.77 2.91 -16.79
C LYS A 161 0.87 2.74 -18.01
N VAL A 162 1.45 2.54 -19.19
CA VAL A 162 0.70 2.29 -20.44
C VAL A 162 -0.16 1.04 -20.28
N GLU A 163 0.40 -0.06 -19.75
CA GLU A 163 -0.36 -1.28 -19.53
C GLU A 163 -1.47 -1.08 -18.48
N LEU A 164 -1.23 -0.30 -17.43
CA LEU A 164 -2.25 0.05 -16.44
C LEU A 164 -3.39 0.87 -17.05
N ILE A 165 -3.08 1.83 -17.92
CA ILE A 165 -4.09 2.62 -18.66
C ILE A 165 -4.91 1.69 -19.54
N ARG A 166 -4.25 0.82 -20.31
CA ARG A 166 -4.92 -0.17 -21.16
C ARG A 166 -5.87 -1.05 -20.37
N GLN A 167 -5.45 -1.59 -19.23
CA GLN A 167 -6.32 -2.39 -18.35
C GLN A 167 -7.50 -1.59 -17.80
N LYS A 168 -7.32 -0.30 -17.50
CA LYS A 168 -8.44 0.57 -17.06
C LYS A 168 -9.42 0.83 -18.19
N GLU A 169 -8.94 1.02 -19.41
CA GLU A 169 -9.78 1.20 -20.60
C GLU A 169 -10.55 -0.08 -20.95
N GLU A 170 -9.88 -1.24 -20.95
CA GLU A 170 -10.53 -2.54 -21.12
C GLU A 170 -11.64 -2.77 -20.09
N LYS A 171 -11.39 -2.43 -18.81
CA LYS A 171 -12.42 -2.50 -17.75
C LYS A 171 -13.58 -1.53 -17.98
N ARG A 172 -13.30 -0.31 -18.47
CA ARG A 172 -14.34 0.68 -18.79
C ARG A 172 -15.20 0.21 -19.96
N ALA A 173 -14.58 -0.29 -21.03
CA ALA A 173 -15.27 -0.84 -22.19
C ALA A 173 -16.14 -2.05 -21.81
N ALA A 174 -15.60 -3.00 -21.03
CA ALA A 174 -16.37 -4.15 -20.54
C ALA A 174 -17.57 -3.72 -19.66
N LYS A 175 -17.42 -2.66 -18.85
CA LYS A 175 -18.52 -2.12 -18.05
C LYS A 175 -19.58 -1.44 -18.91
N GLN A 176 -19.18 -0.73 -19.96
CA GLN A 176 -20.10 -0.12 -20.93
C GLN A 176 -20.91 -1.19 -21.67
N LEU A 177 -20.25 -2.23 -22.20
CA LEU A 177 -20.92 -3.35 -22.87
C LEU A 177 -21.97 -4.02 -21.98
N ARG A 178 -21.64 -4.28 -20.71
CA ARG A 178 -22.62 -4.84 -19.74
C ARG A 178 -23.79 -3.91 -19.47
N LYS A 179 -23.57 -2.60 -19.49
CA LYS A 179 -24.63 -1.61 -19.32
C LYS A 179 -25.55 -1.60 -20.55
N GLU A 180 -24.97 -1.57 -21.74
CA GLU A 180 -25.71 -1.61 -23.01
C GLU A 180 -26.53 -2.89 -23.16
N GLU A 181 -25.97 -4.04 -22.78
CA GLU A 181 -26.70 -5.33 -22.78
C GLU A 181 -27.89 -5.31 -21.81
N ARG A 182 -27.69 -4.73 -20.62
CA ARG A 182 -28.76 -4.56 -19.64
C ARG A 182 -29.86 -3.64 -20.15
N ASP A 183 -29.47 -2.48 -20.70
CA ASP A 183 -30.39 -1.48 -21.22
C ASP A 183 -31.19 -2.05 -22.39
N ARG A 184 -30.52 -2.77 -23.31
CA ARG A 184 -31.18 -3.52 -24.39
C ARG A 184 -32.17 -4.54 -23.87
N ARG A 185 -31.79 -5.38 -22.90
CA ARG A 185 -32.70 -6.37 -22.29
C ARG A 185 -33.91 -5.70 -21.63
N THR A 186 -33.73 -4.55 -20.98
CA THR A 186 -34.86 -3.79 -20.41
C THR A 186 -35.79 -3.23 -21.48
N GLN A 187 -35.26 -2.69 -22.58
CA GLN A 187 -36.07 -2.22 -23.71
C GLN A 187 -36.85 -3.37 -24.36
N GLU A 188 -36.24 -4.54 -24.56
CA GLU A 188 -36.92 -5.72 -25.09
C GLU A 188 -38.07 -6.20 -24.18
N LEU A 189 -37.89 -6.13 -22.85
CA LEU A 189 -38.94 -6.46 -21.88
C LEU A 189 -40.07 -5.43 -21.88
N LEU A 190 -39.75 -4.13 -21.96
CA LEU A 190 -40.74 -3.06 -22.06
C LEU A 190 -41.57 -3.20 -23.33
N LYS A 191 -40.93 -3.42 -24.48
CA LYS A 191 -41.63 -3.64 -25.75
C LYS A 191 -42.57 -4.85 -25.69
N LYS A 192 -42.10 -5.98 -25.14
CA LYS A 192 -42.97 -7.17 -24.92
C LYS A 192 -44.15 -6.88 -24.00
N ARG A 193 -43.97 -6.01 -23.00
CA ARG A 193 -45.06 -5.59 -22.12
C ARG A 193 -46.07 -4.70 -22.86
N GLU A 194 -45.58 -3.74 -23.64
CA GLU A 194 -46.43 -2.88 -24.49
C GLU A 194 -47.22 -3.70 -25.50
N ASP A 195 -46.58 -4.65 -26.18
CA ASP A 195 -47.24 -5.54 -27.15
C ASP A 195 -48.36 -6.35 -26.49
N ARG A 196 -48.13 -6.91 -25.28
CA ARG A 196 -49.17 -7.61 -24.50
C ARG A 196 -50.30 -6.70 -24.02
N LEU A 197 -49.99 -5.45 -23.68
CA LEU A 197 -51.01 -4.48 -23.29
C LEU A 197 -51.86 -4.09 -24.50
N ARG A 198 -51.24 -3.87 -25.67
CA ARG A 198 -51.98 -3.61 -26.91
C ARG A 198 -52.90 -4.78 -27.28
N GLU A 199 -52.40 -6.01 -27.24
CA GLU A 199 -53.22 -7.20 -27.51
C GLU A 199 -54.41 -7.34 -26.55
N ARG A 200 -54.24 -6.97 -25.28
CA ARG A 200 -55.35 -6.92 -24.31
C ARG A 200 -56.35 -5.81 -24.64
N LEU A 201 -55.86 -4.62 -25.00
CA LEU A 201 -56.70 -3.44 -25.28
C LEU A 201 -57.46 -3.57 -26.62
N GLU A 202 -56.88 -4.23 -27.62
CA GLU A 202 -57.53 -4.48 -28.92
C GLU A 202 -58.73 -5.45 -28.83
N GLY A 203 -58.91 -6.14 -27.69
CA GLY A 203 -60.04 -7.03 -27.43
C GLY A 203 -61.08 -6.50 -26.43
N LEU A 204 -60.89 -5.30 -25.87
CA LEU A 204 -61.77 -4.71 -24.87
C LEU A 204 -62.78 -3.77 -25.51
N THR A 205 -64.03 -3.86 -25.05
CA THR A 205 -65.10 -2.92 -25.44
C THR A 205 -64.93 -1.57 -24.73
N ALA A 206 -65.57 -0.51 -25.24
CA ALA A 206 -65.43 0.85 -24.69
C ALA A 206 -65.82 0.96 -23.20
N GLU A 207 -66.77 0.13 -22.74
CA GLU A 207 -67.20 0.07 -21.34
C GLU A 207 -66.14 -0.60 -20.44
N GLU A 208 -65.42 -1.61 -20.93
CA GLU A 208 -64.38 -2.30 -20.16
C GLU A 208 -63.06 -1.51 -20.10
N LEU A 209 -62.84 -0.61 -21.06
CA LEU A 209 -61.74 0.37 -21.05
C LEU A 209 -61.92 1.43 -19.96
N GLU A 210 -63.16 1.89 -19.76
CA GLU A 210 -63.51 2.90 -18.75
C GLU A 210 -63.34 2.34 -17.32
N GLU A 211 -63.76 1.10 -17.07
CA GLU A 211 -63.51 0.41 -15.79
C GLU A 211 -62.02 0.18 -15.50
N LEU A 212 -61.19 -0.06 -16.53
CA LEU A 212 -59.75 -0.20 -16.37
C LEU A 212 -59.05 1.12 -16.05
N GLU A 213 -59.50 2.23 -16.64
CA GLU A 213 -58.99 3.56 -16.32
C GLU A 213 -59.31 3.96 -14.87
N GLU A 214 -60.52 3.67 -14.39
CA GLU A 214 -60.89 3.91 -12.99
C GLU A 214 -60.07 3.05 -12.01
N LEU A 215 -59.83 1.77 -12.32
CA LEU A 215 -58.98 0.88 -11.50
C LEU A 215 -57.52 1.32 -11.49
N GLN A 216 -56.99 1.80 -12.61
CA GLN A 216 -55.60 2.25 -12.71
C GLN A 216 -55.37 3.57 -11.97
N ALA A 217 -56.35 4.50 -12.00
CA ALA A 217 -56.33 5.71 -11.18
C ALA A 217 -56.33 5.39 -9.67
N TRP A 218 -57.10 4.38 -9.26
CA TRP A 218 -57.13 3.91 -7.87
C TRP A 218 -55.81 3.24 -7.44
N GLU A 219 -55.15 2.49 -8.32
CA GLU A 219 -53.82 1.90 -8.07
C GLU A 219 -52.71 2.95 -8.00
N GLU A 220 -52.77 4.02 -8.79
CA GLU A 220 -51.82 5.13 -8.74
C GLU A 220 -51.99 5.97 -7.46
N GLU A 221 -53.22 6.19 -6.98
CA GLU A 221 -53.48 6.79 -5.67
C GLU A 221 -52.97 5.89 -4.52
N ALA A 222 -53.17 4.58 -4.61
CA ALA A 222 -52.69 3.62 -3.61
C ALA A 222 -51.15 3.49 -3.57
N ASN A 223 -50.47 3.62 -4.72
CA ASN A 223 -49.01 3.53 -4.82
C ASN A 223 -48.27 4.88 -4.70
N GLY A 224 -48.99 6.02 -4.79
CA GLY A 224 -48.45 7.37 -4.64
C GLY A 224 -47.75 7.66 -3.29
N GLY A 225 -47.88 6.77 -2.30
CA GLY A 225 -47.23 6.86 -0.99
C GLY A 225 -45.78 6.36 -0.90
N LYS A 226 -45.24 5.67 -1.92
CA LYS A 226 -43.85 5.15 -1.88
C LYS A 226 -42.93 5.90 -2.84
N LYS A 227 -42.71 7.20 -2.59
CA LYS A 227 -41.56 7.91 -3.12
C LYS A 227 -40.29 7.39 -2.44
N THR A 228 -39.63 6.39 -3.04
CA THR A 228 -38.22 6.13 -2.72
C THR A 228 -37.44 7.37 -3.09
N THR A 229 -37.04 8.15 -2.10
CA THR A 229 -36.08 9.24 -2.24
C THR A 229 -34.73 8.63 -2.62
N LYS A 230 -34.53 8.39 -3.92
CA LYS A 230 -33.17 8.40 -4.45
C LYS A 230 -32.62 9.79 -4.17
N LYS A 231 -31.83 9.92 -3.10
CA LYS A 231 -30.94 11.06 -2.91
C LYS A 231 -30.09 11.15 -4.18
N LYS A 232 -30.45 12.03 -5.10
CA LYS A 232 -29.50 12.53 -6.09
C LYS A 232 -28.40 13.18 -5.27
N ASN A 233 -27.15 12.78 -5.48
CA ASN A 233 -26.01 13.49 -4.92
C ASN A 233 -26.14 14.94 -5.37
N THR A 234 -26.48 15.83 -4.44
CA THR A 234 -26.65 17.25 -4.68
C THR A 234 -25.39 17.85 -5.31
N THR A 235 -24.24 17.26 -5.03
CA THR A 235 -22.93 17.61 -5.60
C THR A 235 -22.90 17.58 -7.12
N ASP A 236 -23.48 16.58 -7.78
CA ASP A 236 -23.39 16.46 -9.25
C ASP A 236 -24.27 17.51 -9.95
N ALA A 237 -25.44 17.81 -9.37
CA ALA A 237 -26.33 18.86 -9.88
C ALA A 237 -25.77 20.28 -9.67
N TYR A 238 -24.99 20.49 -8.59
CA TYR A 238 -24.29 21.75 -8.37
C TYR A 238 -23.08 21.93 -9.28
N VAL A 239 -22.37 20.84 -9.61
CA VAL A 239 -21.25 20.87 -10.56
C VAL A 239 -21.77 21.19 -11.98
N GLU A 240 -22.84 20.54 -12.43
CA GLU A 240 -23.47 20.86 -13.72
C GLU A 240 -23.96 22.32 -13.79
N GLN A 241 -24.55 22.84 -12.71
CA GLN A 241 -24.97 24.25 -12.68
C GLN A 241 -23.78 25.22 -12.69
N TYR A 242 -22.68 24.88 -12.03
CA TYR A 242 -21.49 25.72 -11.97
C TYR A 242 -20.73 25.72 -13.30
N GLU A 243 -20.58 24.57 -13.95
CA GLU A 243 -20.01 24.45 -15.30
C GLU A 243 -20.85 25.22 -16.33
N ALA A 244 -22.18 25.08 -16.29
CA ALA A 244 -23.08 25.85 -17.15
C ALA A 244 -23.03 27.36 -16.91
N GLN A 245 -22.63 27.79 -15.71
CA GLN A 245 -22.48 29.21 -15.36
C GLN A 245 -21.12 29.78 -15.80
N LEU A 246 -20.07 28.98 -15.74
CA LEU A 246 -18.74 29.30 -16.27
C LEU A 246 -18.74 29.38 -17.81
N ASP A 247 -19.44 28.48 -18.50
CA ASP A 247 -19.64 28.54 -19.96
C ASP A 247 -20.34 29.84 -20.39
N ARG A 248 -21.38 30.28 -19.67
CA ARG A 248 -22.06 31.55 -19.96
C ARG A 248 -21.19 32.78 -19.73
N GLN A 249 -20.17 32.66 -18.88
CA GLN A 249 -19.21 33.72 -18.61
C GLN A 249 -17.98 33.64 -19.53
N GLY A 250 -17.88 32.63 -20.40
CA GLY A 250 -16.74 32.41 -21.30
C GLY A 250 -15.44 32.06 -20.56
N LEU A 251 -15.56 31.43 -19.39
CA LEU A 251 -14.43 31.06 -18.52
C LEU A 251 -14.06 29.57 -18.59
N LEU A 252 -14.76 28.83 -19.45
CA LEU A 252 -14.48 27.45 -19.89
C LEU A 252 -14.25 27.47 -21.40
#